data_AF-A0A7W8XKD6-F1
#
_entry.id   AF-A0A7W8XKD6-F1
#
_cell.length_a   1.000
_cell.length_b   1.000
_cell.length_c   1.000
_cell.angle_alpha   90.00
_cell.angle_beta   90.00
_cell.angle_gamma   90.00
#
_symmetry.space_group_name_H-M   'P 1'
#
loop_
_entity.id
_entity.type
_entity.pdbx_description
1 polymer ?
#
loop_
_entity_poly.entity_id
_entity_poly.type
_entity_poly.pdbx_seq_one_letter_code
_entity_poly.pdbx_strand_id
1 'polypeptide(L)'
;MEMIPKDGLIGELKVLRKQSLSLEYRASSDCELHYFDGRLLRDLCANDPQFQVKLLSKALARVSELELRIICNAGSNLRQRLARTLLRLSAVYKVDAQHSGDELIISQHDLAATLPASREKVNQCLRHLRESKVVDGMQGKVRILNRKALEAYADGVASTSLEGASTNAAAKASTKPASAGLVFDGG
;
A
#
# COMPACT_ATOMS: atom_id res chain seq x y z
N MET A 1 -5.71 -4.88 5.59
CA MET A 1 -6.00 -6.27 5.18
C MET A 1 -4.72 -6.94 4.73
N GLU A 2 -4.48 -8.21 5.08
CA GLU A 2 -3.34 -9.00 4.60
C GLU A 2 -3.80 -9.89 3.44
N MET A 3 -3.06 -9.90 2.32
CA MET A 3 -3.29 -10.85 1.24
C MET A 3 -2.36 -12.05 1.40
N ILE A 4 -2.78 -13.22 0.96
CA ILE A 4 -2.02 -14.46 1.11
C ILE A 4 -1.76 -14.99 -0.31
N PRO A 5 -0.48 -15.16 -0.71
CA PRO A 5 -0.15 -15.59 -2.06
C PRO A 5 -0.50 -17.06 -2.28
N LYS A 6 -0.39 -17.52 -3.54
CA LYS A 6 -0.35 -18.95 -3.87
C LYS A 6 0.78 -19.63 -3.06
N ASP A 7 0.52 -20.85 -2.59
CA ASP A 7 1.39 -21.61 -1.67
C ASP A 7 1.57 -20.95 -0.28
N GLY A 8 0.76 -19.94 0.03
CA GLY A 8 0.63 -19.36 1.36
C GLY A 8 0.11 -20.38 2.38
N LEU A 9 0.53 -20.22 3.63
CA LEU A 9 0.04 -21.03 4.74
C LEU A 9 -0.87 -20.15 5.59
N ILE A 10 -1.98 -20.71 6.05
CA ILE A 10 -2.95 -20.02 6.90
C ILE A 10 -3.23 -20.82 8.17
N GLY A 11 -3.55 -20.13 9.27
CA GLY A 11 -3.90 -20.76 10.55
C GLY A 11 -2.70 -21.28 11.36
N GLU A 12 -1.48 -21.14 10.85
CA GLU A 12 -0.23 -21.55 11.51
C GLU A 12 -0.07 -20.87 12.88
N LEU A 13 -0.40 -19.58 12.98
CA LEU A 13 -0.33 -18.85 14.24
C LEU A 13 -1.27 -19.45 15.30
N LYS A 14 -2.48 -19.86 14.93
CA LYS A 14 -3.44 -20.49 15.84
C LYS A 14 -2.89 -21.82 16.35
N VAL A 15 -2.33 -22.63 15.45
CA VAL A 15 -1.77 -23.95 15.76
C VAL A 15 -0.55 -23.86 16.66
N LEU A 16 0.38 -22.95 16.36
CA LEU A 16 1.65 -22.80 17.07
C LEU A 16 1.50 -22.09 18.42
N ARG A 17 0.66 -21.03 18.50
CA ARG A 17 0.43 -20.32 19.75
C ARG A 17 -0.47 -21.05 20.73
N LYS A 18 -1.15 -22.13 20.30
CA LYS A 18 -2.17 -22.84 21.07
C LYS A 18 -3.25 -21.91 21.64
N GLN A 19 -3.56 -20.84 20.91
CA GLN A 19 -4.52 -19.81 21.31
C GLN A 19 -5.60 -19.67 20.24
N SER A 20 -6.82 -19.39 20.68
CA SER A 20 -7.91 -19.01 19.77
C SER A 20 -7.64 -17.62 19.22
N LEU A 21 -7.43 -17.54 17.91
CA LEU A 21 -7.36 -16.29 17.16
C LEU A 21 -8.65 -16.12 16.35
N SER A 22 -9.28 -14.96 16.45
CA SER A 22 -10.41 -14.57 15.58
C SER A 22 -9.85 -14.00 14.28
N LEU A 23 -9.43 -14.89 13.38
CA LEU A 23 -9.01 -14.52 12.03
C LEU A 23 -10.04 -15.05 11.03
N GLU A 24 -10.50 -14.15 10.16
CA GLU A 24 -11.33 -14.51 9.02
C GLU A 24 -10.49 -14.48 7.75
N TYR A 25 -10.65 -15.51 6.93
CA TYR A 25 -10.01 -15.60 5.61
C TYR A 25 -11.09 -15.60 4.56
N ARG A 26 -10.92 -14.77 3.53
CA ARG A 26 -11.83 -14.69 2.39
C ARG A 26 -11.03 -14.92 1.12
N ALA A 27 -11.49 -15.86 0.30
CA ALA A 27 -10.94 -16.06 -1.04
C ALA A 27 -11.26 -14.83 -1.91
N SER A 28 -10.24 -14.24 -2.55
CA SER A 28 -10.46 -13.13 -3.50
C SER A 28 -10.75 -13.63 -4.92
N SER A 29 -10.49 -14.90 -5.19
CA SER A 29 -10.72 -15.61 -6.45
C SER A 29 -10.90 -17.09 -6.16
N ASP A 30 -11.30 -17.87 -7.16
CA ASP A 30 -11.32 -19.33 -7.06
C ASP A 30 -9.93 -19.83 -6.64
N CYS A 31 -9.89 -20.67 -5.60
CA CYS A 31 -8.66 -21.24 -5.07
C CYS A 31 -8.88 -22.66 -4.53
N GLU A 32 -7.79 -23.42 -4.48
CA GLU A 32 -7.74 -24.72 -3.82
C GLU A 32 -7.08 -24.57 -2.45
N LEU A 33 -7.63 -25.26 -1.45
CA LEU A 33 -7.09 -25.29 -0.10
C LEU A 33 -6.77 -26.73 0.31
N HIS A 34 -5.53 -26.96 0.69
CA HIS A 34 -5.11 -28.22 1.30
C HIS A 34 -5.21 -28.12 2.82
N TYR A 35 -6.11 -28.91 3.40
CA TYR A 35 -6.27 -28.98 4.84
C TYR A 35 -5.29 -29.98 5.46
N PHE A 36 -4.60 -29.54 6.51
CA PHE A 36 -3.74 -30.38 7.33
C PHE A 36 -4.13 -30.27 8.81
N ASP A 37 -4.07 -31.38 9.52
CA ASP A 37 -4.28 -31.37 10.96
C ASP A 37 -3.14 -30.61 11.66
N GLY A 38 -3.49 -29.69 12.55
CA GLY A 38 -2.50 -28.89 13.29
C GLY A 38 -1.54 -29.71 14.16
N ARG A 39 -1.87 -30.96 14.49
CA ARG A 39 -0.96 -31.92 15.14
C ARG A 39 0.25 -32.19 14.27
N LEU A 40 0.07 -32.44 12.97
CA LEU A 40 1.16 -32.70 12.03
C LEU A 40 2.13 -31.52 11.98
N LEU A 41 1.61 -30.28 11.97
CA LEU A 41 2.46 -29.09 11.99
C LEU A 41 3.30 -29.03 13.27
N ARG A 42 2.72 -29.35 14.43
CA ARG A 42 3.45 -29.36 15.71
C ARG A 42 4.49 -30.46 15.75
N ASP A 43 4.17 -31.65 15.24
CA ASP A 43 5.08 -32.79 15.21
C ASP A 43 6.26 -32.51 14.28
N LEU A 44 6.03 -31.91 13.11
CA LEU A 44 7.10 -31.44 12.21
C LEU A 44 7.95 -30.36 12.88
N CYS A 45 7.33 -29.39 13.55
CA CYS A 45 8.07 -28.37 14.31
C CYS A 45 8.94 -28.98 15.41
N ALA A 46 8.51 -30.06 16.06
CA ALA A 46 9.27 -30.68 17.15
C ALA A 46 10.43 -31.53 16.63
N ASN A 47 10.28 -32.18 15.47
CA ASN A 47 11.17 -33.26 15.04
C ASN A 47 12.01 -32.95 13.79
N ASP A 48 11.69 -31.90 13.03
CA ASP A 48 12.42 -31.56 11.80
C ASP A 48 13.08 -30.16 11.89
N PRO A 49 14.42 -30.11 12.11
CA PRO A 49 15.16 -28.84 12.15
C PRO A 49 15.10 -28.04 10.84
N GLN A 50 15.05 -28.69 9.68
CA GLN A 50 14.94 -27.97 8.41
C GLN A 50 13.56 -27.30 8.28
N PHE A 51 12.52 -27.98 8.76
CA PHE A 51 11.19 -27.40 8.83
C PHE A 51 11.15 -26.19 9.79
N GLN A 52 11.78 -26.29 10.96
CA GLN A 52 11.89 -25.17 11.91
C GLN A 52 12.54 -23.95 11.28
N VAL A 53 13.66 -24.12 10.57
CA VAL A 53 14.35 -23.02 9.88
C VAL A 53 13.44 -22.40 8.83
N LYS A 54 12.77 -23.19 7.99
CA LYS A 54 11.83 -22.67 6.98
C LYS A 54 10.68 -21.89 7.62
N LEU A 55 10.13 -22.38 8.72
CA LEU A 55 9.06 -21.72 9.45
C LEU A 55 9.53 -20.39 10.06
N LEU A 56 10.72 -20.37 10.65
CA LEU A 56 11.33 -19.15 11.21
C LEU A 56 11.62 -18.12 10.11
N SER A 57 12.23 -18.53 8.99
CA SER A 57 12.48 -17.65 7.85
C SER A 57 11.17 -17.03 7.32
N LYS A 58 10.10 -17.81 7.26
CA LYS A 58 8.77 -17.31 6.87
C LYS A 58 8.21 -16.31 7.89
N ALA A 59 8.36 -16.57 9.18
CA ALA A 59 7.94 -15.65 10.23
C ALA A 59 8.72 -14.32 10.17
N LEU A 60 10.04 -14.38 9.98
CA LEU A 60 10.89 -13.18 9.83
C LEU A 60 10.51 -12.37 8.58
N ALA A 61 10.28 -13.03 7.45
CA ALA A 61 9.79 -12.35 6.24
C ALA A 61 8.46 -11.62 6.48
N ARG A 62 7.55 -12.22 7.26
CA ARG A 62 6.29 -11.58 7.67
C ARG A 62 6.51 -10.38 8.58
N VAL A 63 7.43 -10.45 9.54
CA VAL A 63 7.78 -9.31 10.40
C VAL A 63 8.31 -8.15 9.57
N SER A 64 9.27 -8.40 8.67
CA SER A 64 9.81 -7.36 7.77
C SER A 64 8.73 -6.75 6.87
N GLU A 65 7.77 -7.55 6.41
CA GLU A 65 6.62 -7.05 5.66
C GLU A 65 5.77 -6.09 6.50
N LEU A 66 5.46 -6.46 7.75
CA LEU A 66 4.66 -5.65 8.66
C LEU A 66 5.37 -4.33 9.04
N GLU A 67 6.68 -4.37 9.24
CA GLU A 67 7.51 -3.18 9.44
C GLU A 67 7.43 -2.23 8.24
N LEU A 68 7.58 -2.77 7.02
CA LEU A 68 7.38 -2.00 5.79
C LEU A 68 5.98 -1.40 5.71
N ARG A 69 4.91 -2.12 6.15
CA ARG A 69 3.56 -1.54 6.19
C ARG A 69 3.48 -0.33 7.12
N ILE A 70 4.08 -0.42 8.30
CA ILE A 70 4.10 0.68 9.28
C ILE A 70 4.81 1.89 8.69
N ILE A 71 6.02 1.69 8.15
CA ILE A 71 6.82 2.76 7.52
C ILE A 71 6.08 3.37 6.34
N CYS A 72 5.49 2.55 5.47
CA CYS A 72 4.77 3.02 4.30
C CYS A 72 3.58 3.90 4.68
N ASN A 73 2.91 3.58 5.79
CA ASN A 73 1.73 4.30 6.26
C ASN A 73 2.03 5.55 7.11
N ALA A 74 3.22 5.62 7.72
CA ALA A 74 3.65 6.77 8.50
C ALA A 74 4.09 7.95 7.60
N GLY A 75 3.68 9.18 7.96
CA GLY A 75 4.25 10.43 7.43
C GLY A 75 4.08 10.72 5.93
N SER A 76 3.26 9.97 5.19
CA SER A 76 3.11 10.11 3.74
C SER A 76 1.68 10.41 3.30
N ASN A 77 1.53 11.16 2.20
CA ASN A 77 0.23 11.46 1.61
C ASN A 77 -0.37 10.20 0.96
N LEU A 78 -1.69 10.20 0.68
CA LEU A 78 -2.38 9.02 0.15
C LEU A 78 -1.76 8.49 -1.16
N ARG A 79 -1.22 9.38 -2.01
CA ARG A 79 -0.62 9.00 -3.29
C ARG A 79 0.67 8.22 -3.09
N GLN A 80 1.53 8.68 -2.18
CA GLN A 80 2.74 7.95 -1.77
C GLN A 80 2.39 6.58 -1.18
N ARG A 81 1.41 6.51 -0.29
CA ARG A 81 0.96 5.24 0.32
C ARG A 81 0.43 4.25 -0.72
N LEU A 82 -0.36 4.75 -1.68
CA LEU A 82 -0.88 3.94 -2.78
C LEU A 82 0.26 3.39 -3.65
N ALA A 83 1.21 4.24 -4.04
CA ALA A 83 2.36 3.83 -4.84
C ALA A 83 3.23 2.77 -4.13
N ARG A 84 3.56 3.00 -2.85
CA ARG A 84 4.27 2.03 -2.01
C ARG A 84 3.52 0.70 -1.88
N THR A 85 2.20 0.77 -1.72
CA THR A 85 1.37 -0.42 -1.61
C THR A 85 1.39 -1.22 -2.91
N LEU A 86 1.26 -0.57 -4.07
CA LEU A 86 1.34 -1.25 -5.36
C LEU A 86 2.70 -1.93 -5.58
N LEU A 87 3.81 -1.24 -5.27
CA LEU A 87 5.16 -1.82 -5.34
C LEU A 87 5.33 -3.01 -4.38
N ARG A 88 4.84 -2.90 -3.15
CA ARG A 88 4.87 -3.99 -2.17
C ARG A 88 4.09 -5.20 -2.66
N LEU A 89 2.85 -4.97 -3.10
CA LEU A 89 2.00 -6.05 -3.60
C LEU A 89 2.64 -6.73 -4.83
N SER A 90 3.32 -5.98 -5.70
CA SER A 90 3.89 -6.54 -6.92
C SER A 90 5.15 -7.38 -6.64
N ALA A 91 5.88 -7.03 -5.58
CA ALA A 91 7.00 -7.82 -5.08
C ALA A 91 6.55 -9.12 -4.38
N VAL A 92 5.49 -9.05 -3.57
CA VAL A 92 5.04 -10.17 -2.72
C VAL A 92 4.15 -11.16 -3.48
N TYR A 93 3.27 -10.68 -4.37
CA TYR A 93 2.23 -11.49 -5.02
C TYR A 93 2.49 -11.70 -6.51
N LYS A 94 3.76 -11.87 -6.91
CA LYS A 94 4.15 -12.11 -8.31
C LYS A 94 3.24 -13.16 -8.94
N VAL A 95 2.45 -12.74 -9.92
CA VAL A 95 1.56 -13.61 -10.70
C VAL A 95 2.44 -14.33 -11.72
N ASP A 96 2.95 -15.49 -11.31
CA ASP A 96 3.80 -16.40 -12.09
C ASP A 96 5.13 -15.83 -12.61
N ALA A 97 6.12 -16.71 -12.83
CA ALA A 97 7.45 -16.36 -13.32
C ALA A 97 7.45 -15.80 -14.77
N GLN A 98 6.32 -15.91 -15.48
CA GLN A 98 6.15 -15.51 -16.87
C GLN A 98 5.74 -14.04 -17.03
N HIS A 99 5.22 -13.39 -15.98
CA HIS A 99 4.87 -11.98 -16.02
C HIS A 99 5.92 -11.20 -15.22
N SER A 100 6.32 -10.01 -15.68
CA SER A 100 7.50 -9.27 -15.20
C SER A 100 7.44 -8.78 -13.74
N GLY A 101 6.55 -9.31 -12.89
CA GLY A 101 6.31 -8.81 -11.54
C GLY A 101 5.69 -7.41 -11.52
N ASP A 102 5.15 -6.97 -12.66
CA ASP A 102 4.50 -5.67 -12.83
C ASP A 102 2.99 -5.78 -13.04
N GLU A 103 2.44 -6.99 -13.16
CA GLU A 103 0.99 -7.21 -13.16
C GLU A 103 0.50 -7.67 -11.78
N LEU A 104 -0.54 -7.00 -11.31
CA LEU A 104 -1.22 -7.25 -10.04
C LEU A 104 -2.67 -7.60 -10.33
N ILE A 105 -3.09 -8.77 -9.86
CA ILE A 105 -4.51 -9.15 -9.85
C ILE A 105 -5.06 -8.81 -8.46
N ILE A 106 -5.64 -7.61 -8.34
CA ILE A 106 -6.27 -7.14 -7.11
C ILE A 106 -7.46 -6.24 -7.44
N SER A 107 -8.61 -6.54 -6.86
CA SER A 107 -9.79 -5.70 -7.03
C SER A 107 -9.55 -4.31 -6.43
N GLN A 108 -10.17 -3.27 -6.99
CA GLN A 108 -10.08 -1.92 -6.40
C GLN A 108 -10.65 -1.90 -4.98
N HIS A 109 -11.64 -2.75 -4.70
CA HIS A 109 -12.23 -2.93 -3.39
C HIS A 109 -11.18 -3.43 -2.37
N ASP A 110 -10.48 -4.50 -2.72
CA ASP A 110 -9.46 -5.10 -1.85
C ASP A 110 -8.26 -4.17 -1.71
N LEU A 111 -7.84 -3.52 -2.80
CA LEU A 111 -6.77 -2.53 -2.76
C LEU A 111 -7.13 -1.37 -1.81
N ALA A 112 -8.35 -0.83 -1.89
CA ALA A 112 -8.78 0.21 -0.97
C ALA A 112 -8.82 -0.28 0.49
N ALA A 113 -9.17 -1.54 0.74
CA ALA A 113 -9.14 -2.15 2.08
C ALA A 113 -7.71 -2.36 2.64
N THR A 114 -6.67 -2.20 1.81
CA THR A 114 -5.27 -2.20 2.29
C THR A 114 -4.77 -0.82 2.74
N LEU A 115 -5.50 0.26 2.46
CA LEU A 115 -5.08 1.63 2.71
C LEU A 115 -5.99 2.32 3.74
N PRO A 116 -5.45 3.19 4.63
CA PRO A 116 -6.27 3.98 5.55
C PRO A 116 -6.89 5.20 4.84
N ALA A 117 -7.82 4.97 3.91
CA ALA A 117 -8.53 6.01 3.16
C ALA A 117 -9.90 5.51 2.65
N SER A 118 -10.81 6.45 2.30
CA SER A 118 -12.07 6.09 1.65
C SER A 118 -11.84 5.51 0.25
N ARG A 119 -12.77 4.68 -0.21
CA ARG A 119 -12.72 4.10 -1.56
C ARG A 119 -12.71 5.18 -2.63
N GLU A 120 -13.47 6.27 -2.49
CA GLU A 120 -13.44 7.35 -3.48
C GLU A 120 -12.05 7.97 -3.58
N LYS A 121 -11.40 8.25 -2.44
CA LYS A 121 -10.06 8.86 -2.41
C LYS A 121 -9.00 7.94 -3.02
N VAL A 122 -9.07 6.63 -2.77
CA VAL A 122 -8.16 5.65 -3.40
C VAL A 122 -8.38 5.60 -4.91
N ASN A 123 -9.64 5.53 -5.36
CA ASN A 123 -9.98 5.48 -6.78
C ASN A 123 -9.59 6.76 -7.52
N GLN A 124 -9.73 7.92 -6.88
CA GLN A 124 -9.26 9.20 -7.42
C GLN A 124 -7.73 9.20 -7.59
N CYS A 125 -6.98 8.72 -6.60
CA CYS A 125 -5.52 8.60 -6.71
C CYS A 125 -5.11 7.60 -7.80
N LEU A 126 -5.77 6.44 -7.89
CA LEU A 126 -5.54 5.46 -8.95
C LEU A 126 -5.82 6.05 -10.34
N ARG A 127 -6.87 6.85 -10.48
CA ARG A 127 -7.19 7.54 -11.73
C ARG A 127 -6.06 8.49 -12.13
N HIS A 128 -5.51 9.28 -11.20
CA HIS A 128 -4.38 10.16 -11.49
C HIS A 128 -3.11 9.40 -11.91
N LEU A 129 -2.82 8.25 -11.28
CA LEU A 129 -1.69 7.41 -11.68
C LEU A 129 -1.88 6.82 -13.09
N ARG A 130 -3.13 6.52 -13.48
CA ARG A 130 -3.47 6.08 -14.84
C ARG A 130 -3.36 7.20 -15.87
N GLU A 131 -3.88 8.39 -15.55
CA GLU A 131 -3.76 9.59 -16.40
C GLU A 131 -2.27 9.95 -16.62
N SER A 132 -1.42 9.72 -15.62
CA SER A 132 0.04 9.90 -15.70
C SER A 132 0.78 8.75 -16.41
N LYS A 133 0.07 7.73 -16.93
CA LYS A 133 0.64 6.52 -17.56
C LYS A 133 1.65 5.76 -16.68
N VAL A 134 1.51 5.86 -15.36
CA VAL A 134 2.37 5.15 -14.39
C VAL A 134 1.86 3.74 -14.18
N VAL A 135 0.55 3.60 -14.11
CA VAL A 135 -0.16 2.33 -14.00
C VAL A 135 -1.27 2.27 -15.04
N ASP A 136 -1.72 1.08 -15.34
CA ASP A 136 -2.90 0.76 -16.12
C ASP A 136 -3.84 -0.09 -15.28
N GLY A 137 -5.10 -0.18 -15.68
CA GLY A 137 -6.03 -1.08 -15.00
C GLY A 137 -7.39 -1.17 -15.67
N MET A 138 -7.81 -2.42 -15.88
CA MET A 138 -9.12 -2.84 -16.36
C MET A 138 -9.60 -4.00 -15.46
N GLN A 139 -10.89 -4.00 -15.09
CA GLN A 139 -11.58 -5.14 -14.46
C GLN A 139 -10.82 -5.84 -13.31
N GLY A 140 -10.46 -5.10 -12.25
CA GLY A 140 -9.84 -5.72 -11.05
C GLY A 140 -8.39 -6.18 -11.25
N LYS A 141 -7.74 -5.71 -12.31
CA LYS A 141 -6.29 -5.81 -12.51
C LYS A 141 -5.65 -4.44 -12.48
N VAL A 142 -4.45 -4.36 -11.91
CA VAL A 142 -3.59 -3.19 -11.97
C VAL A 142 -2.26 -3.62 -12.59
N ARG A 143 -1.80 -2.91 -13.60
CA ARG A 143 -0.50 -3.17 -14.24
C ARG A 143 0.40 -1.96 -14.07
N ILE A 144 1.59 -2.17 -13.55
CA ILE A 144 2.62 -1.15 -13.42
C ILE A 144 3.25 -0.96 -14.81
N LEU A 145 3.04 0.22 -15.41
CA LEU A 145 3.61 0.55 -16.73
C LEU A 145 5.01 1.16 -16.59
N ASN A 146 5.24 1.92 -15.52
CA ASN A 146 6.50 2.59 -15.25
C ASN A 146 6.88 2.48 -13.78
N ARG A 147 7.68 1.46 -13.46
CA ARG A 147 8.13 1.18 -12.09
C ARG A 147 8.94 2.33 -11.49
N LYS A 148 9.87 2.92 -12.25
CA LYS A 148 10.68 4.05 -11.77
C LYS A 148 9.84 5.28 -11.42
N ALA A 149 8.83 5.58 -12.24
CA ALA A 149 7.91 6.66 -11.92
C ALA A 149 7.08 6.34 -10.67
N LEU A 150 6.63 5.10 -10.51
CA LEU A 150 5.90 4.66 -9.32
C LEU A 150 6.76 4.75 -8.04
N GLU A 151 8.04 4.40 -8.12
CA GLU A 151 9.04 4.61 -7.06
C GLU A 151 9.18 6.10 -6.71
N ALA A 152 9.29 6.99 -7.71
CA ALA A 152 9.32 8.44 -7.46
C ALA A 152 8.05 8.98 -6.79
N TYR A 153 6.87 8.42 -7.10
CA TYR A 153 5.63 8.70 -6.36
C TYR A 153 5.68 8.16 -4.93
N ALA A 154 6.24 6.98 -4.70
CA ALA A 154 6.40 6.38 -3.38
C ALA A 154 7.34 7.20 -2.49
N ASP A 155 8.38 7.80 -3.06
CA ASP A 155 9.36 8.60 -2.33
C ASP A 155 8.93 10.05 -2.13
N GLY A 156 7.89 10.52 -2.84
CA GLY A 156 7.43 11.92 -2.77
C GLY A 156 8.20 12.90 -3.64
N VAL A 157 9.05 12.40 -4.54
CA VAL A 157 9.82 13.23 -5.47
C VAL A 157 8.92 13.72 -6.62
N ALA A 158 7.86 12.98 -6.94
CA ALA A 158 6.92 13.32 -8.01
C ALA A 158 5.77 14.28 -7.60
N SER A 159 5.67 14.69 -6.32
CA SER A 159 4.56 15.54 -5.84
C SER A 159 4.69 17.02 -6.18
N THR A 160 5.84 17.51 -6.64
CA THR A 160 6.15 18.94 -6.76
C THR A 160 5.57 19.65 -7.97
N SER A 161 4.85 18.98 -8.88
CA SER A 161 4.35 19.61 -10.11
C SER A 161 2.83 19.86 -10.17
N LEU A 162 2.04 19.54 -9.13
CA LEU A 162 0.57 19.58 -9.24
C LEU A 162 -0.20 20.29 -8.10
N GLU A 163 0.44 20.90 -7.10
CA GLU A 163 -0.24 21.72 -6.07
C GLU A 163 -0.33 23.23 -6.43
N GLY A 164 -0.30 23.56 -7.72
CA GLY A 164 -0.28 24.95 -8.22
C GLY A 164 -1.59 25.50 -8.78
N ALA A 165 -2.72 24.79 -8.71
CA ALA A 165 -3.96 25.28 -9.30
C ALA A 165 -5.21 24.80 -8.55
N SER A 166 -5.51 25.44 -7.42
CA SER A 166 -6.88 25.78 -7.01
C SER A 166 -6.93 26.23 -5.54
N THR A 167 -6.69 27.51 -5.28
CA THR A 167 -7.51 28.29 -4.33
C THR A 167 -7.65 29.73 -4.84
N ASN A 168 -8.89 30.18 -4.81
CA ASN A 168 -9.45 31.27 -5.58
C ASN A 168 -9.03 32.69 -5.18
N ALA A 169 -9.01 33.52 -6.22
CA ALA A 169 -9.47 34.90 -6.24
C ALA A 169 -10.55 35.26 -5.18
N ALA A 170 -10.22 36.20 -4.29
CA ALA A 170 -11.14 37.17 -3.73
C ALA A 170 -10.35 38.32 -3.08
N ALA A 171 -10.04 39.35 -3.86
CA ALA A 171 -9.93 40.76 -3.43
C ALA A 171 -9.41 41.60 -4.61
N LYS A 172 -10.33 42.08 -5.45
CA LYS A 172 -10.06 43.17 -6.39
C LYS A 172 -10.59 44.47 -5.78
N ALA A 173 -9.75 45.50 -5.85
CA ALA A 173 -10.03 46.92 -5.74
C ALA A 173 -10.28 47.51 -4.32
N SER A 174 -9.30 48.26 -3.82
CA SER A 174 -9.45 49.71 -3.80
C SER A 174 -8.08 50.40 -3.77
N THR A 175 -7.85 51.22 -4.78
CA THR A 175 -6.69 52.07 -4.97
C THR A 175 -7.03 53.46 -4.44
N LYS A 176 -6.23 54.02 -3.52
CA LYS A 176 -5.89 55.45 -3.58
C LYS A 176 -4.65 55.77 -2.73
N PRO A 177 -3.67 56.52 -3.28
CA PRO A 177 -2.56 57.09 -2.53
C PRO A 177 -2.92 58.51 -2.02
N ALA A 178 -2.39 58.90 -0.86
CA ALA A 178 -2.37 60.30 -0.42
C ALA A 178 -1.15 60.58 0.47
N SER A 179 -0.19 61.29 -0.12
CA SER A 179 0.66 62.38 0.42
C SER A 179 1.07 62.42 1.90
N ALA A 180 2.40 62.41 2.09
CA ALA A 180 3.23 63.33 2.88
C ALA A 180 2.60 64.15 4.03
N GLY A 181 3.22 64.04 5.21
CA GLY A 181 3.10 64.99 6.32
C GLY A 181 4.02 64.59 7.49
N LEU A 182 5.14 65.31 7.63
CA LEU A 182 5.98 65.37 8.83
C LEU A 182 5.15 65.73 10.07
N VAL A 183 5.52 65.23 11.27
CA VAL A 183 5.77 65.99 12.51
C VAL A 183 6.31 65.03 13.58
N PHE A 184 7.50 65.35 14.11
CA PHE A 184 8.00 64.94 15.43
C PHE A 184 7.38 65.89 16.48
N ASP A 185 6.86 65.39 17.61
CA ASP A 185 7.23 65.88 18.95
C ASP A 185 6.56 65.08 20.09
N GLY A 186 7.24 65.04 21.25
CA GLY A 186 6.61 65.04 22.57
C GLY A 186 6.53 63.73 23.36
N GLY A 187 7.46 63.55 24.31
CA GLY A 187 7.33 62.60 25.44
C GLY A 187 8.65 62.13 26.00
#